data_AF-A0AAW2DBD0-F1
#
_entry.id   AF-A0AAW2DBD0-F1
#
_cell.length_a   1.000
_cell.length_b   1.000
_cell.length_c   1.000
_cell.angle_alpha   90.00
_cell.angle_beta   90.00
_cell.angle_gamma   90.00
#
_symmetry.space_group_name_H-M   'P 1'
#
loop_
_entity.id
_entity.type
_entity.pdbx_description
1 polymer ?
#
loop_
_entity_poly.entity_id
_entity_poly.type
_entity_poly.pdbx_seq_one_letter_code
_entity_poly.pdbx_strand_id
1 'polypeptide(L)'
;MSGIGVVIRDSNGAVLVSCLQKIPQAYKAEEIEALAALKALSLAFELGFRSAIIEGDSLALIQALKSEERSLSPMGLLIEDVKVFANNFVRLLYSHIKRNGNRVAHSLARNA
;
A
#
# COMPACT_ATOMS: atom_id res chain seq x y z
N MET A 1 -14.52 0.31 -12.32
CA MET A 1 -14.20 -0.60 -11.19
C MET A 1 -12.70 -0.62 -11.05
N SER A 2 -12.21 -0.54 -9.83
CA SER A 2 -10.80 -0.62 -9.49
C SER A 2 -10.58 -1.83 -8.59
N GLY A 3 -9.34 -2.33 -8.52
CA GLY A 3 -8.98 -3.47 -7.69
C GLY A 3 -7.76 -3.17 -6.85
N ILE A 4 -7.74 -3.69 -5.63
CA ILE A 4 -6.58 -3.67 -4.74
C ILE A 4 -6.00 -5.08 -4.69
N GLY A 5 -4.68 -5.17 -4.76
CA GLY A 5 -3.93 -6.38 -4.49
C GLY A 5 -2.86 -6.11 -3.45
N VAL A 6 -2.76 -6.96 -2.43
CA VAL A 6 -1.79 -6.86 -1.34
C VAL A 6 -1.10 -8.19 -1.16
N VAL A 7 0.21 -8.16 -0.91
CA VAL A 7 1.01 -9.33 -0.54
C VAL A 7 1.87 -8.96 0.66
N ILE A 8 1.78 -9.75 1.73
CA ILE A 8 2.66 -9.68 2.90
C ILE A 8 3.64 -10.83 2.80
N ARG A 9 4.94 -10.52 2.91
CA ARG A 9 6.04 -11.49 2.84
C ARG A 9 6.90 -11.42 4.10
N ASP A 10 7.56 -12.52 4.42
CA ASP A 10 8.64 -12.54 5.43
C ASP A 10 9.96 -11.99 4.84
N SER A 11 11.01 -11.95 5.66
CA SER A 11 12.33 -11.47 5.24
C SER A 11 13.06 -12.39 4.23
N ASN A 12 12.61 -13.63 4.07
CA ASN A 12 13.12 -14.57 3.07
C ASN A 12 12.37 -14.42 1.74
N GLY A 13 11.35 -13.56 1.68
CA GLY A 13 10.48 -13.35 0.52
C GLY A 13 9.35 -14.36 0.42
N ALA A 14 9.14 -15.23 1.42
CA ALA A 14 8.03 -16.17 1.44
C ALA A 14 6.71 -15.41 1.68
N VAL A 15 5.68 -15.72 0.90
CA VAL A 15 4.36 -15.10 1.04
C VAL A 15 3.67 -15.66 2.28
N LEU A 16 3.35 -14.77 3.22
CA LEU A 16 2.59 -15.09 4.41
C LEU A 16 1.09 -14.91 4.18
N VAL A 17 0.72 -13.82 3.51
CA VAL A 17 -0.68 -13.46 3.24
C VAL A 17 -0.79 -12.77 1.89
N SER A 18 -1.88 -13.05 1.17
CA SER A 18 -2.30 -12.33 -0.03
C SER A 18 -3.76 -11.90 0.08
N CYS A 19 -4.08 -10.71 -0.39
CA CYS A 19 -5.44 -10.19 -0.40
C CYS A 19 -5.74 -9.55 -1.76
N LEU A 20 -6.95 -9.79 -2.26
CA LEU A 20 -7.55 -9.05 -3.37
C LEU A 20 -8.85 -8.43 -2.89
N GLN A 21 -9.15 -7.22 -3.34
CA GLN A 21 -10.38 -6.53 -3.00
C GLN A 21 -10.90 -5.73 -4.19
N LYS A 22 -12.15 -5.98 -4.57
CA LYS A 22 -12.84 -5.22 -5.61
C LYS A 22 -13.37 -3.91 -5.05
N ILE A 23 -13.19 -2.84 -5.80
CA ILE A 23 -13.77 -1.54 -5.52
C ILE A 23 -14.78 -1.19 -6.63
N PRO A 24 -16.07 -1.04 -6.30
CA PRO A 24 -17.10 -0.73 -7.29
C PRO A 24 -16.82 0.55 -8.09
N GLN A 25 -16.29 1.57 -7.42
CA GLN A 25 -15.94 2.86 -8.00
C GLN A 25 -14.69 2.77 -8.89
N ALA A 26 -14.63 3.63 -9.91
CA ALA A 26 -13.44 3.80 -10.73
C ALA A 26 -12.59 4.94 -10.15
N TYR A 27 -11.53 4.56 -9.44
CA TYR A 27 -10.51 5.48 -8.93
C TYR A 27 -9.40 5.68 -9.94
N LYS A 28 -8.69 6.81 -9.84
CA LYS A 28 -7.44 7.02 -10.58
C LYS A 28 -6.37 6.06 -10.07
N ALA A 29 -5.34 5.85 -10.89
CA ALA A 29 -4.25 4.96 -10.56
C ALA A 29 -3.53 5.40 -9.27
N GLU A 30 -3.33 6.69 -9.06
CA GLU A 30 -2.66 7.19 -7.86
C GLU A 30 -3.51 6.96 -6.60
N GLU A 31 -4.81 7.20 -6.69
CA GLU A 31 -5.75 7.02 -5.58
C GLU A 31 -5.84 5.55 -5.15
N ILE A 32 -5.88 4.62 -6.12
CA ILE A 32 -5.95 3.18 -5.82
C ILE A 32 -4.66 2.66 -5.17
N GLU A 33 -3.51 3.22 -5.52
CA GLU A 33 -2.23 2.87 -4.90
C GLU A 33 -2.19 3.32 -3.42
N ALA A 34 -2.69 4.52 -3.11
CA ALA A 34 -2.82 4.98 -1.73
C ALA A 34 -3.78 4.10 -0.92
N LEU A 35 -4.94 3.75 -1.49
CA LEU A 35 -5.89 2.84 -0.86
C LEU A 35 -5.31 1.42 -0.67
N ALA A 36 -4.52 0.93 -1.62
CA ALA A 36 -3.82 -0.35 -1.51
C ALA A 36 -2.79 -0.33 -0.38
N ALA A 37 -2.03 0.76 -0.23
CA ALA A 37 -1.10 0.94 0.89
C ALA A 37 -1.83 0.96 2.24
N LEU A 38 -2.96 1.68 2.35
CA LEU A 38 -3.78 1.69 3.56
C LEU A 38 -4.32 0.29 3.89
N LYS A 39 -4.80 -0.44 2.88
CA LYS A 39 -5.27 -1.82 3.04
C LYS A 39 -4.16 -2.76 3.50
N ALA A 40 -2.96 -2.61 2.94
CA ALA A 40 -1.78 -3.38 3.33
C ALA A 40 -1.40 -3.14 4.80
N LEU A 41 -1.40 -1.88 5.24
CA LEU A 41 -1.13 -1.52 6.63
C LEU A 41 -2.19 -2.06 7.59
N SER A 42 -3.48 -1.90 7.26
CA SER A 42 -4.58 -2.42 8.09
C SER A 42 -4.46 -3.92 8.26
N LEU A 43 -4.28 -4.65 7.16
CA LEU A 43 -4.13 -6.10 7.16
C LEU A 43 -2.91 -6.54 7.98
N ALA A 44 -1.77 -5.88 7.79
CA ALA A 44 -0.57 -6.21 8.55
C ALA A 44 -0.77 -5.94 10.05
N PHE A 45 -1.41 -4.84 10.42
CA PHE A 45 -1.67 -4.49 11.81
C PHE A 45 -2.65 -5.48 12.48
N GLU A 46 -3.73 -5.84 11.80
CA GLU A 46 -4.71 -6.85 12.23
C GLU A 46 -4.06 -8.22 12.50
N LEU A 47 -3.05 -8.58 11.70
CA LEU A 47 -2.28 -9.83 11.85
C LEU A 47 -1.19 -9.75 12.92
N GLY A 48 -1.07 -8.65 13.64
CA GLY A 48 -0.11 -8.48 14.73
C GLY A 48 1.28 -8.01 14.29
N PHE A 49 1.50 -7.69 13.02
CA PHE A 49 2.74 -7.08 12.59
C PHE A 49 2.84 -5.64 13.12
N ARG A 50 4.00 -5.29 13.67
CA ARG A 50 4.30 -3.93 14.19
C ARG A 50 5.56 -3.33 13.59
N SER A 51 6.30 -4.12 12.81
CA SER A 51 7.45 -3.67 12.03
C SER A 51 7.33 -4.19 10.60
N ALA A 52 7.43 -3.30 9.61
CA ALA A 52 7.25 -3.68 8.20
C ALA A 52 7.97 -2.72 7.23
N ILE A 53 8.06 -3.13 5.98
CA ILE A 53 8.45 -2.29 4.84
C ILE A 53 7.27 -2.29 3.87
N ILE A 54 6.72 -1.12 3.55
CA ILE A 54 5.80 -0.99 2.42
C ILE A 54 6.62 -0.94 1.14
N GLU A 55 6.33 -1.86 0.23
CA GLU A 55 6.86 -1.85 -1.13
C GLU A 55 5.74 -1.54 -2.12
N GLY A 56 5.99 -0.62 -3.05
CA GLY A 56 5.05 -0.28 -4.13
C GLY A 56 5.78 0.24 -5.37
N ASP A 57 5.14 0.16 -6.53
CA ASP A 57 5.72 0.62 -7.81
C ASP A 57 5.36 2.06 -8.18
N SER A 58 4.45 2.70 -7.44
CA SER A 58 4.21 4.14 -7.52
C SER A 58 5.30 4.94 -6.79
N LEU A 59 6.27 5.47 -7.54
CA LEU A 59 7.33 6.31 -6.99
C LEU A 59 6.75 7.56 -6.31
N ALA A 60 5.71 8.16 -6.90
CA ALA A 60 5.03 9.34 -6.35
C ALA A 60 4.44 9.06 -4.97
N LEU A 61 3.76 7.92 -4.79
CA LEU A 61 3.22 7.52 -3.50
C LEU A 61 4.34 7.30 -2.48
N ILE A 62 5.38 6.53 -2.83
CA ILE A 62 6.48 6.24 -1.92
C ILE A 62 7.21 7.51 -1.48
N GLN A 63 7.41 8.47 -2.39
CA GLN A 63 8.02 9.77 -2.07
C GLN A 63 7.09 10.59 -1.16
N ALA A 64 5.80 10.63 -1.45
CA ALA A 64 4.85 11.37 -0.63
C ALA A 64 4.70 10.81 0.80
N LEU A 65 4.80 9.48 0.96
CA LEU A 65 4.80 8.83 2.27
C LEU A 65 6.07 9.12 3.09
N LYS A 66 7.19 9.40 2.42
CA LYS A 66 8.46 9.80 3.06
C LYS A 66 8.52 11.30 3.36
N SER A 67 7.68 12.10 2.71
CA SER A 67 7.65 13.55 2.87
C SER A 67 6.84 13.97 4.09
N GLU A 68 7.28 15.03 4.77
CA GLU A 68 6.49 15.69 5.83
C GLU A 68 5.46 16.68 5.26
N GLU A 69 5.53 16.97 3.96
CA GLU A 69 4.60 17.88 3.30
C GLU A 69 3.17 17.31 3.28
N ARG A 70 2.22 18.20 3.56
CA ARG A 70 0.79 17.91 3.50
C ARG A 70 0.17 18.56 2.27
N SER A 71 -0.80 17.87 1.68
CA SER A 71 -1.60 18.37 0.56
C SER A 71 -3.08 18.22 0.87
N LEU A 72 -3.85 19.27 0.61
CA LEU A 72 -5.33 19.24 0.72
C LEU A 72 -6.01 18.73 -0.56
N SER A 73 -5.24 18.25 -1.53
CA SER A 73 -5.81 17.57 -2.70
C SER A 73 -6.44 16.24 -2.30
N PRO A 74 -7.40 15.70 -3.08
CA PRO A 74 -8.01 14.38 -2.79
C PRO A 74 -6.97 13.27 -2.58
N MET A 75 -5.92 13.24 -3.40
CA MET A 75 -4.80 12.31 -3.24
C MET A 75 -3.98 12.59 -1.98
N GLY A 76 -3.75 13.87 -1.66
CA GLY A 76 -3.07 14.31 -0.45
C GLY A 76 -3.77 13.83 0.81
N LEU A 77 -5.10 13.89 0.85
CA LEU A 77 -5.90 13.38 1.97
C LEU A 77 -5.75 11.85 2.13
N LEU A 78 -5.77 11.09 1.04
CA LEU A 78 -5.53 9.64 1.09
C LEU A 78 -4.13 9.29 1.59
N ILE A 79 -3.11 10.06 1.18
CA ILE A 79 -1.74 9.89 1.67
C ILE A 79 -1.67 10.18 3.17
N GLU A 80 -2.34 11.24 3.64
CA GLU A 80 -2.39 11.55 5.07
C GLU A 80 -3.09 10.44 5.87
N ASP A 81 -4.16 9.83 5.35
CA ASP A 81 -4.78 8.66 5.99
C ASP A 81 -3.79 7.51 6.15
N VAL A 82 -2.98 7.23 5.12
CA VAL A 82 -1.91 6.20 5.18
C VAL A 82 -0.86 6.57 6.24
N LYS A 83 -0.40 7.82 6.27
CA LYS A 83 0.59 8.29 7.27
C LYS A 83 0.05 8.25 8.69
N VAL A 84 -1.20 8.65 8.90
CA VAL A 84 -1.87 8.60 10.21
C VAL A 84 -1.95 7.14 10.67
N PHE A 85 -2.37 6.22 9.80
CA PHE A 85 -2.43 4.81 10.14
C PHE A 85 -1.04 4.21 10.40
N ALA A 86 -0.03 4.62 9.63
CA ALA A 86 1.36 4.19 9.80
C ALA A 86 1.92 4.46 11.21
N ASN A 87 1.41 5.46 11.93
CA ASN A 87 1.82 5.75 13.32
C ASN A 87 1.48 4.62 14.31
N ASN A 88 0.67 3.64 13.92
CA ASN A 88 0.42 2.44 14.74
C ASN A 88 1.57 1.41 14.69
N PHE A 89 2.56 1.60 13.80
CA PHE A 89 3.72 0.71 13.67
C PHE A 89 4.89 1.23 14.49
N VAL A 90 5.59 0.30 15.16
CA VAL A 90 6.84 0.60 15.89
C VAL A 90 7.95 1.00 14.91
N ARG A 91 8.00 0.32 13.75
CA ARG A 91 8.96 0.64 12.70
C ARG A 91 8.32 0.41 11.33
N LEU A 92 8.21 1.46 10.55
CA LEU A 92 7.74 1.37 9.18
C LEU A 92 8.73 2.04 8.24
N LEU A 93 9.09 1.35 7.16
CA LEU A 93 9.92 1.88 6.09
C LEU A 93 9.13 1.85 4.78
N TYR A 94 9.55 2.68 3.83
CA TYR A 94 8.94 2.75 2.51
C TYR A 94 10.00 2.52 1.44
N SER A 95 9.71 1.62 0.50
CA SER A 95 10.61 1.26 -0.59
C SER A 95 9.89 1.29 -1.93
N HIS A 96 10.50 1.96 -2.90
CA HIS A 96 10.02 1.89 -4.28
C HIS A 96 10.61 0.65 -4.93
N ILE A 97 9.76 -0.15 -5.57
CA ILE A 97 10.17 -1.31 -6.34
C ILE A 97 9.72 -1.16 -7.79
N LYS A 98 10.47 -1.74 -8.74
CA LYS A 98 10.02 -1.79 -10.13
C LYS A 98 8.75 -2.64 -10.21
N ARG A 99 7.87 -2.32 -11.16
CA ARG A 99 6.64 -3.09 -11.43
C ARG A 99 6.85 -4.61 -11.57
N ASN A 100 8.00 -5.03 -12.09
CA ASN A 100 8.39 -6.45 -12.17
C ASN A 100 8.52 -7.13 -10.80
N GLY A 101 8.95 -6.39 -9.77
CA GLY A 101 8.96 -6.85 -8.38
C GLY A 101 7.56 -6.84 -7.74
N ASN A 102 6.63 -6.03 -8.27
CA ASN A 102 5.26 -5.92 -7.76
C ASN A 102 4.22 -6.77 -8.53
N ARG A 103 4.68 -7.74 -9.33
CA ARG A 103 3.80 -8.50 -10.26
C ARG A 103 2.68 -9.26 -9.57
N VAL A 104 2.94 -9.82 -8.38
CA VAL A 104 1.94 -10.63 -7.66
C VAL A 104 0.79 -9.74 -7.19
N ALA A 105 1.09 -8.63 -6.50
CA ALA A 105 0.07 -7.66 -6.08
C ALA A 105 -0.69 -7.08 -7.28
N HIS A 106 0.02 -6.75 -8.37
CA HIS A 106 -0.62 -6.26 -9.58
C HIS A 106 -1.58 -7.29 -10.21
N SER A 107 -1.19 -8.57 -10.22
CA SER A 107 -2.06 -9.65 -10.69
C SER A 107 -3.29 -9.80 -9.80
N LEU A 108 -3.14 -9.72 -8.48
CA LEU A 108 -4.27 -9.76 -7.54
C LEU A 108 -5.25 -8.60 -7.79
N ALA A 109 -4.75 -7.38 -7.93
CA ALA A 109 -5.56 -6.20 -8.22
C ALA A 109 -6.35 -6.34 -9.53
N ARG A 110 -5.73 -6.88 -10.58
CA ARG A 110 -6.39 -7.09 -11.89
C ARG A 110 -7.48 -8.17 -11.85
N ASN A 111 -7.37 -9.13 -10.94
CA ASN A 111 -8.32 -10.25 -10.81
C ASN A 111 -9.34 -10.02 -9.66
N ALA A 112 -9.43 -8.80 -9.14
CA ALA A 112 -10.40 -8.42 -8.11
C ALA A 112 -11.82 -8.18 -8.67
#